data_AF-A0A8J2WWM3-F1
#
_entry.id   AF-A0A8J2WWM3-F1
#
_cell.length_a   1.000
_cell.length_b   1.000
_cell.length_c   1.000
_cell.angle_alpha   90.00
_cell.angle_beta   90.00
_cell.angle_gamma   90.00
#
_symmetry.space_group_name_H-M   'P 1'
#
loop_
_entity.id
_entity.type
_entity.pdbx_description
1 polymer ?
#
loop_
_entity_poly.entity_id
_entity_poly.type
_entity_poly.pdbx_seq_one_letter_code
_entity_poly.pdbx_strand_id
1 'polypeptide(L)'
;MRRRLLSAAGWSTATAMRSRRASWRAAGGCRPAAATPSRGRDMHSSSRRAARAMQPSMQASRGRLSSSCRAADECSPHYVTPVTTLADASQDTACDVLYVVGGLYGNIKALEALEEGMERERRHGLRIEVCFNGDFNFFNATSKTWARINQGVRALGHATAGNVERESLNSDGGCGCAYPDYVDAAFADRASAIVQRLRTVYTDPDIAAWLSTLPFAKTYAVGGARVCCVHGLLRSVEIKLDTRRWRRGGVIYNSQNTGDPACANGWAFDAAHLPGGSRPDHATDVTNIERWFEEARADVFACAHTCRPVFQRFGNGLVANNGAAGLGNFRDDPRGLVTRVACVDVASALGAPLYSADVGRARIEAVPLAFDLNAALAAFDGVWPSGSAAAVSYRERLANGDEGWSPGAADRAGVMCPHLHALVERQTTLMPRIVEELEAHGEKRSHWAWWAFPADMCGNSEPPPKTKLSSPAAAAELLARGPVADWRKALELICELSEARGQLVLPAADHGRVASFIPFWEGLEFTPAWLGI
;
A
#
# COMPACT_ATOMS: atom_id res chain seq x y z
N MET A 1 -19.02 -26.09 -17.88
CA MET A 1 -17.96 -26.58 -16.97
C MET A 1 -18.51 -27.15 -15.67
N ARG A 2 -19.32 -26.43 -14.88
CA ARG A 2 -19.84 -26.92 -13.59
C ARG A 2 -20.57 -28.26 -13.68
N ARG A 3 -21.51 -28.41 -14.61
CA ARG A 3 -22.20 -29.71 -14.83
C ARG A 3 -21.22 -30.83 -15.19
N ARG A 4 -20.22 -30.54 -16.03
CA ARG A 4 -19.22 -31.49 -16.53
C ARG A 4 -18.27 -31.97 -15.41
N LEU A 5 -17.83 -31.05 -14.55
CA LEU A 5 -16.96 -31.37 -13.41
C LEU A 5 -17.72 -32.02 -12.25
N LEU A 6 -18.94 -31.57 -11.94
CA LEU A 6 -19.75 -32.15 -10.85
C LEU A 6 -20.29 -33.54 -11.21
N SER A 7 -20.66 -33.79 -12.48
CA SER A 7 -21.10 -35.12 -12.92
C SER A 7 -19.95 -36.14 -12.86
N ALA A 8 -18.76 -35.76 -13.33
CA ALA A 8 -17.57 -36.62 -13.29
C ALA A 8 -17.00 -36.83 -11.88
N ALA A 9 -17.30 -35.94 -10.93
CA ALA A 9 -16.90 -36.07 -9.52
C ALA A 9 -17.88 -36.91 -8.68
N GLY A 10 -19.04 -37.29 -9.22
CA GLY A 10 -20.13 -37.90 -8.45
C GLY A 10 -20.76 -36.96 -7.41
N TRP A 11 -20.61 -35.64 -7.59
CA TRP A 11 -21.12 -34.65 -6.65
C TRP A 11 -22.54 -34.23 -7.04
N SER A 12 -23.54 -34.64 -6.25
CA SER A 12 -24.89 -34.09 -6.39
C SER A 12 -24.88 -32.60 -6.01
N THR A 13 -25.72 -31.79 -6.67
CA THR A 13 -25.92 -30.36 -6.37
C THR A 13 -26.28 -30.10 -4.89
N ALA A 14 -26.78 -31.11 -4.17
CA ALA A 14 -27.14 -31.02 -2.76
C ALA A 14 -25.96 -31.15 -1.77
N THR A 15 -24.83 -31.75 -2.19
CA THR A 15 -23.70 -32.04 -1.28
C THR A 15 -22.81 -30.82 -1.04
N ALA A 16 -22.67 -29.93 -2.03
CA ALA A 16 -21.88 -28.70 -1.94
C ALA A 16 -22.47 -27.67 -0.93
N MET A 17 -23.78 -27.71 -0.69
CA MET A 17 -24.45 -26.80 0.25
C MET A 17 -24.32 -27.22 1.72
N ARG A 18 -24.04 -28.51 2.02
CA ARG A 18 -24.05 -29.03 3.40
C ARG A 18 -22.74 -28.83 4.16
N SER A 19 -21.60 -28.63 3.50
CA SER A 19 -20.31 -28.42 4.18
C SER A 19 -20.18 -27.04 4.86
N ARG A 20 -21.03 -26.06 4.49
CA ARG A 20 -21.01 -24.71 5.07
C ARG A 20 -21.71 -24.55 6.43
N ARG A 21 -22.49 -25.52 6.92
CA ARG A 21 -23.18 -25.40 8.23
C ARG A 21 -22.44 -26.02 9.42
N ALA A 22 -21.38 -26.80 9.20
CA ALA A 22 -20.70 -27.53 10.28
C ALA A 22 -19.38 -26.90 10.77
N SER A 23 -18.78 -25.94 10.06
CA SER A 23 -17.48 -25.36 10.43
C SER A 23 -17.54 -24.09 11.30
N TRP A 24 -18.74 -23.63 11.70
CA TRP A 24 -18.91 -22.44 12.55
C TRP A 24 -19.13 -22.72 14.04
N ARG A 25 -19.10 -23.98 14.50
CA ARG A 25 -19.14 -24.33 15.92
C ARG A 25 -18.30 -25.58 16.21
N ALA A 26 -17.24 -25.38 16.97
CA ALA A 26 -16.45 -26.35 17.76
C ALA A 26 -15.00 -26.54 17.30
N ALA A 27 -14.09 -25.81 17.97
CA ALA A 27 -12.73 -26.25 18.24
C ALA A 27 -12.24 -25.55 19.52
N GLY A 28 -12.83 -25.94 20.65
CA GLY A 28 -12.30 -25.64 21.98
C GLY A 28 -11.36 -26.77 22.42
N GLY A 29 -10.11 -26.42 22.70
CA GLY A 29 -9.23 -27.06 23.69
C GLY A 29 -8.77 -28.51 23.44
N CYS A 30 -7.48 -28.68 23.14
CA CYS A 30 -6.75 -29.92 23.44
C CYS A 30 -5.54 -29.64 24.32
N ARG A 31 -5.53 -30.25 25.51
CA ARG A 31 -4.39 -30.38 26.44
C ARG A 31 -3.41 -31.46 25.94
N PRO A 32 -2.12 -31.41 26.32
CA PRO A 32 -1.14 -32.43 25.93
C PRO A 32 -1.10 -33.60 26.93
N ALA A 33 -0.88 -34.81 26.43
CA ALA A 33 -0.53 -35.98 27.22
C ALA A 33 0.90 -36.44 26.86
N ALA A 34 1.69 -36.69 27.90
CA ALA A 34 3.05 -37.19 27.86
C ALA A 34 3.11 -38.72 27.80
N ALA A 35 4.15 -39.29 27.19
CA ALA A 35 4.85 -40.49 27.66
C ALA A 35 6.06 -40.85 26.76
N THR A 36 7.27 -40.78 27.33
CA THR A 36 8.45 -41.63 27.05
C THR A 36 8.33 -42.97 27.83
N PRO A 37 9.28 -43.95 27.84
CA PRO A 37 10.66 -44.02 27.29
C PRO A 37 11.10 -45.37 26.63
N SER A 38 12.25 -45.40 25.94
CA SER A 38 13.49 -46.17 26.25
C SER A 38 13.85 -47.09 25.06
N ARG A 39 15.08 -47.53 24.70
CA ARG A 39 16.43 -47.60 25.30
C ARG A 39 17.44 -48.11 24.21
N GLY A 40 18.75 -47.84 24.38
CA GLY A 40 19.90 -48.61 23.81
C GLY A 40 20.60 -47.99 22.60
N ARG A 41 21.74 -47.29 22.77
CA ARG A 41 23.16 -47.75 22.77
C ARG A 41 23.69 -48.21 21.39
N ASP A 42 24.65 -47.48 20.82
CA ASP A 42 26.08 -47.86 20.88
C ASP A 42 27.04 -46.80 20.29
N MET A 43 28.27 -46.84 20.81
CA MET A 43 29.42 -45.99 20.52
C MET A 43 30.09 -46.33 19.18
N HIS A 44 30.69 -45.34 18.49
CA HIS A 44 32.10 -45.45 18.09
C HIS A 44 32.76 -44.08 17.77
N SER A 45 33.99 -44.00 18.24
CA SER A 45 35.08 -43.06 18.03
C SER A 45 35.20 -42.40 16.64
N SER A 46 35.63 -41.13 16.61
CA SER A 46 37.05 -40.81 16.31
C SER A 46 37.33 -39.30 16.35
N SER A 47 38.53 -39.02 16.84
CA SER A 47 39.15 -37.73 17.04
C SER A 47 39.57 -37.07 15.72
N ARG A 48 39.44 -35.74 15.63
CA ARG A 48 40.37 -34.86 14.92
C ARG A 48 40.20 -33.43 15.45
N ARG A 49 41.19 -33.01 16.25
CA ARG A 49 41.44 -31.60 16.59
C ARG A 49 41.89 -30.89 15.33
N ALA A 50 41.21 -29.81 14.95
CA ALA A 50 41.74 -28.78 14.06
C ALA A 50 41.49 -27.43 14.74
N ALA A 51 42.58 -26.66 14.85
CA ALA A 51 42.66 -25.40 15.59
C ALA A 51 41.66 -24.36 15.07
N ARG A 52 40.82 -23.84 15.96
CA ARG A 52 39.97 -22.68 15.70
C ARG A 52 40.67 -21.43 16.25
N ALA A 53 41.10 -20.57 15.34
CA ALA A 53 41.52 -19.21 15.66
C ALA A 53 40.35 -18.46 16.33
N MET A 54 40.64 -17.80 17.45
CA MET A 54 39.70 -16.96 18.18
C MET A 54 39.33 -15.75 17.31
N GLN A 55 38.11 -15.73 16.78
CA GLN A 55 37.44 -14.51 16.34
C GLN A 55 36.69 -13.93 17.56
N PRO A 56 36.82 -12.63 17.87
CA PRO A 56 36.04 -12.02 18.94
C PRO A 56 34.55 -12.05 18.57
N SER A 57 33.72 -12.51 19.48
CA SER A 57 32.26 -12.43 19.36
C SER A 57 31.85 -10.96 19.28
N MET A 58 31.48 -10.49 18.09
CA MET A 58 30.64 -9.31 17.94
C MET A 58 29.27 -9.61 18.55
N GLN A 59 29.12 -9.35 19.84
CA GLN A 59 27.83 -8.98 20.38
C GLN A 59 27.42 -7.70 19.65
N ALA A 60 26.49 -7.84 18.72
CA ALA A 60 25.79 -6.69 18.15
C ALA A 60 25.16 -5.92 19.31
N SER A 61 25.78 -4.81 19.69
CA SER A 61 25.12 -3.84 20.54
C SER A 61 23.90 -3.37 19.78
N ARG A 62 22.71 -3.82 20.22
CA ARG A 62 21.46 -3.14 19.89
C ARG A 62 21.61 -1.72 20.40
N GLY A 63 22.00 -0.80 19.52
CA GLY A 63 21.94 0.62 19.81
C GLY A 63 20.52 0.93 20.26
N ARG A 64 20.34 1.37 21.50
CA ARG A 64 19.07 1.96 21.89
C ARG A 64 18.87 3.15 20.98
N LEU A 65 17.74 3.18 20.27
CA LEU A 65 17.25 4.40 19.64
C LEU A 65 17.34 5.54 20.67
N SER A 66 17.80 6.71 20.23
CA SER A 66 17.83 7.90 21.08
C SER A 66 16.42 8.12 21.65
N SER A 67 16.30 8.59 22.89
CA SER A 67 15.02 8.81 23.58
C SER A 67 14.10 9.85 22.92
N SER A 68 14.46 10.38 21.75
CA SER A 68 13.74 11.44 21.04
C SER A 68 12.75 10.91 19.98
N CYS A 69 12.97 9.71 19.46
CA CYS A 69 12.10 9.08 18.46
C CYS A 69 11.48 7.82 19.07
N ARG A 70 10.14 7.80 19.20
CA ARG A 70 9.41 6.61 19.67
C ARG A 70 9.63 5.44 18.69
N ALA A 71 9.70 4.22 19.20
CA ALA A 71 9.83 3.03 18.36
C ALA A 71 8.65 2.92 17.37
N ALA A 72 8.85 2.27 16.22
CA ALA A 72 7.79 2.06 15.22
C ALA A 72 6.50 1.44 15.80
N ASP A 73 6.63 0.65 16.87
CA ASP A 73 5.52 0.00 17.59
C ASP A 73 4.73 0.96 18.52
N GLU A 74 5.27 2.14 18.85
CA GLU A 74 4.64 3.15 19.71
C GLU A 74 3.97 4.25 18.87
N CYS A 75 3.11 3.81 17.95
CA CYS A 75 2.21 4.70 17.20
C CYS A 75 1.34 5.49 18.19
N SER A 76 1.41 6.83 18.12
CA SER A 76 0.47 7.66 18.88
C SER A 76 -0.93 7.44 18.30
N PRO A 77 -1.91 6.97 19.09
CA PRO A 77 -3.27 6.70 18.61
C PRO A 77 -3.96 7.93 18.03
N HIS A 78 -3.41 9.11 18.26
CA HIS A 78 -3.89 10.38 17.74
C HIS A 78 -3.75 10.55 16.22
N TYR A 79 -2.95 9.73 15.52
CA TYR A 79 -2.71 9.85 14.07
C TYR A 79 -3.53 8.91 13.19
N VAL A 80 -4.35 8.06 13.80
CA VAL A 80 -5.04 6.98 13.09
C VAL A 80 -6.33 7.49 12.46
N THR A 81 -6.47 7.33 11.15
CA THR A 81 -7.78 7.43 10.48
C THR A 81 -8.40 6.03 10.40
N PRO A 82 -9.50 5.75 11.13
CA PRO A 82 -10.23 4.51 10.95
C PRO A 82 -10.87 4.50 9.57
N VAL A 83 -10.61 3.49 8.75
CA VAL A 83 -11.04 3.47 7.34
C VAL A 83 -12.56 3.59 7.21
N THR A 84 -13.31 3.07 8.17
CA THR A 84 -14.78 3.14 8.19
C THR A 84 -15.32 4.56 8.33
N THR A 85 -14.58 5.51 8.90
CA THR A 85 -15.01 6.91 8.95
C THR A 85 -15.00 7.56 7.56
N LEU A 86 -14.27 6.98 6.61
CA LEU A 86 -14.22 7.42 5.23
C LEU A 86 -15.39 6.88 4.40
N ALA A 87 -16.19 5.94 4.90
CA ALA A 87 -17.28 5.31 4.12
C ALA A 87 -18.46 6.24 3.83
N ASP A 88 -18.61 7.31 4.61
CA ASP A 88 -19.74 8.24 4.55
C ASP A 88 -19.60 9.24 3.39
N ALA A 89 -20.25 8.92 2.26
CA ALA A 89 -20.24 9.75 1.06
C ALA A 89 -20.93 11.12 1.25
N SER A 90 -21.70 11.34 2.32
CA SER A 90 -22.32 12.65 2.58
C SER A 90 -21.30 13.76 2.90
N GLN A 91 -20.06 13.38 3.19
CA GLN A 91 -18.94 14.28 3.51
C GLN A 91 -18.11 14.68 2.27
N ASP A 92 -18.45 14.14 1.10
CA ASP A 92 -17.70 14.35 -0.13
C ASP A 92 -17.91 15.76 -0.68
N THR A 93 -16.80 16.44 -0.97
CA THR A 93 -16.85 17.70 -1.71
C THR A 93 -16.80 17.41 -3.21
N ALA A 94 -17.83 17.83 -3.94
CA ALA A 94 -17.87 17.68 -5.40
C ALA A 94 -17.15 18.82 -6.11
N CYS A 95 -16.25 18.50 -7.04
CA CYS A 95 -15.54 19.47 -7.86
C CYS A 95 -15.23 18.93 -9.26
N ASP A 96 -14.84 19.84 -10.16
CA ASP A 96 -14.49 19.47 -11.54
C ASP A 96 -12.99 19.11 -11.64
N VAL A 97 -12.17 19.78 -10.81
CA VAL A 97 -10.74 19.52 -10.63
C VAL A 97 -10.40 19.54 -9.14
N LEU A 98 -9.62 18.55 -8.69
CA LEU A 98 -9.06 18.48 -7.35
C LEU A 98 -7.53 18.45 -7.45
N TYR A 99 -6.87 19.33 -6.69
CA TYR A 99 -5.44 19.21 -6.39
C TYR A 99 -5.23 18.62 -5.01
N VAL A 100 -4.46 17.54 -4.92
CA VAL A 100 -3.99 16.98 -3.65
C VAL A 100 -2.51 17.29 -3.49
N VAL A 101 -2.19 18.01 -2.42
CA VAL A 101 -0.91 18.66 -2.20
C VAL A 101 -0.35 18.22 -0.85
N GLY A 102 0.37 17.11 -0.83
CA GLY A 102 1.08 16.68 0.37
C GLY A 102 2.56 17.08 0.34
N GLY A 103 3.13 17.33 1.52
CA GLY A 103 4.56 17.64 1.66
C GLY A 103 4.96 18.97 1.00
N LEU A 104 4.20 20.04 1.26
CA LEU A 104 4.58 21.40 0.82
C LEU A 104 5.81 21.91 1.61
N TYR A 105 6.03 21.39 2.83
CA TYR A 105 7.25 21.59 3.64
C TYR A 105 7.67 23.04 3.85
N GLY A 106 6.72 23.97 3.86
CA GLY A 106 6.97 25.38 4.05
C GLY A 106 7.56 26.10 2.83
N ASN A 107 7.58 25.47 1.65
CA ASN A 107 8.07 26.08 0.42
C ASN A 107 7.05 27.08 -0.15
N ILE A 108 7.28 28.37 0.12
CA ILE A 108 6.42 29.47 -0.32
C ILE A 108 6.36 29.56 -1.85
N LYS A 109 7.45 29.24 -2.56
CA LYS A 109 7.48 29.30 -4.02
C LYS A 109 6.66 28.19 -4.67
N ALA A 110 6.63 27.01 -4.06
CA ALA A 110 5.71 25.95 -4.46
C ALA A 110 4.25 26.36 -4.23
N LEU A 111 3.95 27.02 -3.10
CA LEU A 111 2.60 27.53 -2.81
C LEU A 111 2.15 28.56 -3.86
N GLU A 112 2.99 29.55 -4.18
CA GLU A 112 2.72 30.56 -5.21
C GLU A 112 2.51 29.92 -6.59
N ALA A 113 3.35 28.95 -6.98
CA ALA A 113 3.19 28.24 -8.26
C ALA A 113 1.87 27.48 -8.35
N LEU A 114 1.42 26.89 -7.24
CA LEU A 114 0.13 26.20 -7.15
C LEU A 114 -1.03 27.20 -7.27
N GLU A 115 -0.97 28.31 -6.53
CA GLU A 115 -1.95 29.41 -6.62
C GLU A 115 -2.12 29.88 -8.06
N GLU A 116 -1.02 30.15 -8.77
CA GLU A 116 -1.03 30.55 -10.17
C GLU A 116 -1.59 29.48 -11.11
N GLY A 117 -1.24 28.20 -10.88
CA GLY A 117 -1.75 27.07 -11.63
C GLY A 117 -3.26 26.94 -11.55
N MET A 118 -3.78 26.95 -10.32
CA MET A 118 -5.22 26.89 -10.06
C MET A 118 -5.95 28.08 -10.67
N GLU A 119 -5.39 29.29 -10.58
CA GLU A 119 -6.02 30.48 -11.14
C GLU A 119 -6.09 30.45 -12.68
N ARG A 120 -5.07 29.90 -13.35
CA ARG A 120 -5.14 29.67 -14.81
C ARG A 120 -6.29 28.74 -15.18
N GLU A 121 -6.47 27.66 -14.42
CA GLU A 121 -7.54 26.70 -14.68
C GLU A 121 -8.93 27.24 -14.31
N ARG A 122 -9.07 28.04 -13.23
CA ARG A 122 -10.34 28.68 -12.84
C ARG A 122 -10.90 29.60 -13.92
N ARG A 123 -10.04 30.25 -14.72
CA ARG A 123 -10.47 31.09 -15.85
C ARG A 123 -11.22 30.33 -16.94
N HIS A 124 -11.14 29.00 -16.96
CA HIS A 124 -11.94 28.14 -17.83
C HIS A 124 -13.33 27.82 -17.24
N GLY A 125 -13.72 28.43 -16.12
CA GLY A 125 -15.03 28.23 -15.49
C GLY A 125 -15.16 26.93 -14.70
N LEU A 126 -14.05 26.24 -14.43
CA LEU A 126 -14.00 24.99 -13.68
C LEU A 126 -14.08 25.25 -12.18
N ARG A 127 -14.81 24.39 -11.46
CA ARG A 127 -14.80 24.37 -9.99
C ARG A 127 -13.58 23.60 -9.51
N ILE A 128 -12.61 24.34 -8.97
CA ILE A 128 -11.31 23.81 -8.55
C ILE A 128 -11.21 23.82 -7.03
N GLU A 129 -10.98 22.64 -6.48
CA GLU A 129 -10.69 22.42 -5.06
C GLU A 129 -9.22 22.05 -4.86
N VAL A 130 -8.71 22.36 -3.67
CA VAL A 130 -7.38 21.91 -3.22
C VAL A 130 -7.48 21.31 -1.84
N CYS A 131 -6.76 20.21 -1.65
CA CYS A 131 -6.54 19.55 -0.37
C CYS A 131 -5.05 19.57 -0.05
N PHE A 132 -4.63 20.40 0.90
CA PHE A 132 -3.29 20.32 1.49
C PHE A 132 -3.23 19.11 2.42
N ASN A 133 -2.66 18.00 1.93
CA ASN A 133 -2.77 16.68 2.55
C ASN A 133 -1.65 16.41 3.55
N GLY A 134 -1.55 17.27 4.55
CA GLY A 134 -0.54 17.23 5.61
C GLY A 134 0.86 17.64 5.17
N ASP A 135 1.70 17.87 6.17
CA ASP A 135 3.11 18.21 6.06
C ASP A 135 3.35 19.46 5.20
N PHE A 136 2.45 20.43 5.34
CA PHE A 136 2.62 21.72 4.67
C PHE A 136 3.53 22.66 5.45
N ASN A 137 3.74 22.41 6.74
CA ASN A 137 4.84 22.97 7.52
C ASN A 137 6.00 21.98 7.62
N PHE A 138 7.24 22.46 7.62
CA PHE A 138 8.44 21.74 8.09
C PHE A 138 9.66 22.67 8.13
N PHE A 139 10.03 23.27 6.98
CA PHE A 139 11.22 24.13 6.88
C PHE A 139 10.94 25.60 7.17
N ASN A 140 9.68 26.03 7.24
CA ASN A 140 9.26 27.42 7.47
C ASN A 140 9.40 27.87 8.94
N ALA A 141 10.57 27.63 9.54
CA ALA A 141 10.89 27.92 10.93
C ALA A 141 11.29 29.39 11.18
N THR A 142 10.48 30.34 10.68
CA THR A 142 10.50 31.77 11.07
C THR A 142 9.07 32.26 11.24
N SER A 143 8.81 33.24 12.10
CA SER A 143 7.43 33.74 12.30
C SER A 143 6.79 34.24 10.99
N LYS A 144 7.58 34.86 10.09
CA LYS A 144 7.11 35.35 8.79
C LYS A 144 6.73 34.20 7.85
N THR A 145 7.59 33.21 7.69
CA THR A 145 7.35 32.08 6.78
C THR A 145 6.31 31.11 7.34
N TRP A 146 6.25 30.95 8.67
CA TRP A 146 5.18 30.26 9.39
C TRP A 146 3.81 30.88 9.06
N ALA A 147 3.65 32.19 9.27
CA ALA A 147 2.41 32.89 8.99
C ALA A 147 2.00 32.78 7.52
N ARG A 148 2.92 33.07 6.57
CA ARG A 148 2.60 33.05 5.13
C ARG A 148 2.09 31.69 4.64
N ILE A 149 2.71 30.59 5.09
CA ILE A 149 2.31 29.23 4.69
C ILE A 149 0.94 28.90 5.26
N ASN A 150 0.74 29.05 6.57
CA ASN A 150 -0.51 28.67 7.22
C ASN A 150 -1.69 29.53 6.75
N GLN A 151 -1.50 30.84 6.58
CA GLN A 151 -2.52 31.74 6.05
C GLN A 151 -2.86 31.41 4.58
N GLY A 152 -1.85 31.12 3.76
CA GLY A 152 -2.06 30.74 2.36
C GLY A 152 -2.82 29.42 2.22
N VAL A 153 -2.39 28.38 2.95
CA VAL A 153 -3.08 27.09 2.99
C VAL A 153 -4.53 27.25 3.42
N ARG A 154 -4.77 27.98 4.53
CA ARG A 154 -6.12 28.23 5.06
C ARG A 154 -7.01 29.03 4.10
N ALA A 155 -6.42 29.93 3.31
CA ALA A 155 -7.16 30.77 2.37
C ALA A 155 -7.51 30.04 1.05
N LEU A 156 -6.68 29.08 0.63
CA LEU A 156 -6.81 28.47 -0.69
C LEU A 156 -7.78 27.30 -0.77
N GLY A 157 -7.93 26.53 0.31
CA GLY A 157 -8.84 25.40 0.32
C GLY A 157 -8.76 24.56 1.59
N HIS A 158 -9.10 23.28 1.44
CA HIS A 158 -9.12 22.36 2.56
C HIS A 158 -7.70 21.92 2.94
N ALA A 159 -7.52 21.56 4.21
CA ALA A 159 -6.28 20.98 4.71
C ALA A 159 -6.59 19.78 5.62
N THR A 160 -5.73 18.78 5.59
CA THR A 160 -5.69 17.69 6.55
C THR A 160 -4.39 17.80 7.36
N ALA A 161 -4.40 17.25 8.58
CA ALA A 161 -3.22 17.21 9.42
C ALA A 161 -2.25 16.11 8.98
N GLY A 162 -1.00 16.48 8.75
CA GLY A 162 0.14 15.55 8.71
C GLY A 162 0.70 15.33 10.11
N ASN A 163 1.79 14.57 10.21
CA ASN A 163 2.50 14.42 11.48
C ASN A 163 3.15 15.75 11.90
N VAL A 164 3.65 16.56 10.95
CA VAL A 164 4.31 17.83 11.32
C VAL A 164 3.32 18.85 11.89
N GLU A 165 2.12 18.97 11.35
CA GLU A 165 1.08 19.87 11.90
C GLU A 165 0.67 19.52 13.32
N ARG A 166 0.84 18.28 13.77
CA ARG A 166 0.51 17.86 15.13
C ARG A 166 1.71 17.92 16.06
N GLU A 167 2.86 17.44 15.61
CA GLU A 167 4.08 17.43 16.40
C GLU A 167 4.65 18.84 16.61
N SER A 168 4.33 19.80 15.73
CA SER A 168 4.64 21.22 15.97
C SER A 168 3.83 21.86 17.10
N LEU A 169 2.67 21.28 17.48
CA LEU A 169 1.86 21.75 18.62
C LEU A 169 2.20 21.03 19.93
N ASN A 170 2.84 19.87 19.85
CA ASN A 170 3.14 19.01 20.99
C ASN A 170 4.53 19.29 21.56
N SER A 171 4.66 19.65 22.83
CA SER A 171 5.95 20.03 23.43
C SER A 171 6.92 18.84 23.59
N ASP A 172 6.40 17.62 23.75
CA ASP A 172 7.16 16.48 24.29
C ASP A 172 7.36 15.32 23.27
N GLY A 173 7.20 15.59 21.97
CA GLY A 173 7.31 14.60 20.89
C GLY A 173 8.54 14.74 19.97
N GLY A 174 8.78 13.73 19.12
CA GLY A 174 9.77 13.76 18.03
C GLY A 174 9.18 14.35 16.73
N CYS A 175 9.61 13.85 15.56
CA CYS A 175 9.00 14.24 14.27
C CYS A 175 7.64 13.57 13.96
N GLY A 176 7.28 12.52 14.71
CA GLY A 176 6.02 11.78 14.51
C GLY A 176 6.03 10.81 13.33
N CYS A 177 7.08 10.76 12.51
CA CYS A 177 7.17 9.85 11.36
C CYS A 177 7.33 8.37 11.75
N ALA A 178 7.84 8.13 12.98
CA ALA A 178 8.08 6.80 13.56
C ALA A 178 8.66 5.82 12.53
N TYR A 179 9.83 6.23 12.02
CA TYR A 179 10.53 5.59 10.93
C TYR A 179 10.72 4.08 11.16
N PRO A 180 10.61 3.26 10.10
CA PRO A 180 11.02 1.87 10.13
C PRO A 180 12.47 1.71 10.60
N ASP A 181 12.79 0.56 11.20
CA ASP A 181 14.10 0.28 11.79
C ASP A 181 15.27 0.32 10.78
N TYR A 182 14.97 0.18 9.50
CA TYR A 182 15.93 0.28 8.42
C TYR A 182 16.28 1.72 8.00
N VAL A 183 15.55 2.72 8.50
CA VAL A 183 15.86 4.12 8.25
C VAL A 183 16.99 4.55 9.19
N ASP A 184 17.96 5.28 8.64
CA ASP A 184 19.08 5.80 9.41
C ASP A 184 18.62 6.63 10.62
N ALA A 185 19.05 6.22 11.82
CA ALA A 185 18.71 6.91 13.05
C ALA A 185 19.19 8.38 13.05
N ALA A 186 20.32 8.66 12.40
CA ALA A 186 20.80 10.04 12.30
C ALA A 186 19.88 10.91 11.41
N PHE A 187 19.27 10.32 10.38
CA PHE A 187 18.23 10.99 9.60
C PHE A 187 16.99 11.28 10.46
N ALA A 188 16.52 10.30 11.25
CA ALA A 188 15.39 10.48 12.16
C ALA A 188 15.64 11.57 13.21
N ASP A 189 16.84 11.60 13.81
CA ASP A 189 17.24 12.64 14.77
C ASP A 189 17.27 14.03 14.12
N ARG A 190 17.79 14.15 12.88
CA ARG A 190 17.76 15.41 12.12
C ARG A 190 16.34 15.87 11.83
N ALA A 191 15.44 14.98 11.43
CA ALA A 191 14.02 15.32 11.23
C ALA A 191 13.37 15.83 12.53
N SER A 192 13.64 15.19 13.66
CA SER A 192 13.17 15.64 14.97
C SER A 192 13.73 17.02 15.35
N ALA A 193 14.99 17.30 15.08
CA ALA A 193 15.59 18.62 15.31
C ALA A 193 14.93 19.73 14.47
N ILE A 194 14.47 19.40 13.25
CA ILE A 194 13.74 20.36 12.40
C ILE A 194 12.39 20.73 13.04
N VAL A 195 11.62 19.73 13.47
CA VAL A 195 10.34 19.95 14.16
C VAL A 195 10.53 20.71 15.48
N GLN A 196 11.59 20.40 16.24
CA GLN A 196 11.92 21.15 17.45
C GLN A 196 12.15 22.65 17.16
N ARG A 197 12.87 22.99 16.08
CA ARG A 197 13.04 24.40 15.71
C ARG A 197 11.71 25.02 15.29
N LEU A 198 10.87 24.29 14.56
CA LEU A 198 9.55 24.75 14.14
C LEU A 198 8.66 25.13 15.33
N ARG A 199 8.73 24.38 16.45
CA ARG A 199 8.03 24.72 17.71
C ARG A 199 8.42 26.08 18.28
N THR A 200 9.62 26.58 17.99
CA THR A 200 10.08 27.88 18.51
C THR A 200 9.42 29.06 17.81
N VAL A 201 8.84 28.85 16.62
CA VAL A 201 8.15 29.90 15.84
C VAL A 201 6.63 29.76 15.88
N TYR A 202 6.14 28.68 16.48
CA TYR A 202 4.74 28.47 16.83
C TYR A 202 4.36 29.37 18.01
N THR A 203 4.15 30.66 17.73
CA THR A 203 3.73 31.63 18.74
C THR A 203 2.39 32.29 18.43
N ASP A 204 1.78 31.94 17.29
CA ASP A 204 0.47 32.46 16.88
C ASP A 204 -0.66 31.53 17.39
N PRO A 205 -1.45 31.95 18.40
CA PRO A 205 -2.51 31.13 18.97
C PRO A 205 -3.68 30.86 18.02
N ASP A 206 -3.89 31.68 16.97
CA ASP A 206 -4.97 31.45 16.00
C ASP A 206 -4.58 30.33 15.02
N ILE A 207 -3.35 30.38 14.49
CA ILE A 207 -2.83 29.31 13.64
C ILE A 207 -2.77 28.00 14.43
N ALA A 208 -2.31 28.06 15.68
CA ALA A 208 -2.34 26.97 16.64
C ALA A 208 -3.71 26.31 16.80
N ALA A 209 -4.71 27.12 17.11
CA ALA A 209 -6.08 26.65 17.26
C ALA A 209 -6.57 25.99 15.96
N TRP A 210 -6.37 26.65 14.81
CA TRP A 210 -6.77 26.09 13.52
C TRP A 210 -6.08 24.75 13.21
N LEU A 211 -4.75 24.66 13.34
CA LEU A 211 -3.99 23.42 13.12
C LEU A 211 -4.49 22.28 14.00
N SER A 212 -4.87 22.56 15.25
CA SER A 212 -5.43 21.56 16.16
C SER A 212 -6.77 20.98 15.68
N THR A 213 -7.54 21.74 14.91
CA THR A 213 -8.86 21.31 14.40
C THR A 213 -8.82 20.54 13.08
N LEU A 214 -7.68 20.51 12.39
CA LEU A 214 -7.59 19.88 11.07
C LEU A 214 -8.01 18.40 11.11
N PRO A 215 -8.81 17.91 10.16
CA PRO A 215 -9.12 16.49 10.07
C PRO A 215 -7.90 15.69 9.58
N PHE A 216 -7.87 14.38 9.79
CA PHE A 216 -6.80 13.51 9.25
C PHE A 216 -7.08 13.00 7.84
N ALA A 217 -8.30 13.21 7.35
CA ALA A 217 -8.72 12.83 6.02
C ALA A 217 -9.80 13.78 5.48
N LYS A 218 -9.90 13.83 4.15
CA LYS A 218 -10.98 14.53 3.45
C LYS A 218 -11.35 13.77 2.20
N THR A 219 -12.65 13.70 1.91
CA THR A 219 -13.18 13.00 0.74
C THR A 219 -13.74 13.97 -0.30
N TYR A 220 -13.65 13.56 -1.56
CA TYR A 220 -14.09 14.32 -2.73
C TYR A 220 -14.76 13.41 -3.76
N ALA A 221 -15.62 14.00 -4.59
CA ALA A 221 -16.21 13.34 -5.75
C ALA A 221 -15.83 14.11 -7.02
N VAL A 222 -15.10 13.45 -7.92
CA VAL A 222 -14.62 14.04 -9.18
C VAL A 222 -14.88 13.07 -10.32
N GLY A 223 -15.61 13.49 -11.36
CA GLY A 223 -15.90 12.61 -12.51
C GLY A 223 -16.58 11.29 -12.12
N GLY A 224 -17.34 11.27 -11.02
CA GLY A 224 -17.97 10.05 -10.48
C GLY A 224 -17.06 9.13 -9.66
N ALA A 225 -15.75 9.41 -9.59
CA ALA A 225 -14.83 8.70 -8.72
C ALA A 225 -14.77 9.36 -7.34
N ARG A 226 -14.69 8.54 -6.29
CA ARG A 226 -14.53 8.96 -4.90
C ARG A 226 -13.08 8.94 -4.48
N VAL A 227 -12.54 10.12 -4.18
CA VAL A 227 -11.14 10.35 -3.82
C VAL A 227 -11.03 10.57 -2.31
N CYS A 228 -10.32 9.67 -1.62
CA CYS A 228 -10.00 9.78 -0.20
C CYS A 228 -8.58 10.32 -0.03
N CYS A 229 -8.48 11.57 0.41
CA CYS A 229 -7.20 12.19 0.76
C CYS A 229 -6.85 11.82 2.21
N VAL A 230 -5.77 11.06 2.38
CA VAL A 230 -5.23 10.67 3.69
C VAL A 230 -3.73 10.92 3.70
N HIS A 231 -3.16 11.45 4.79
CA HIS A 231 -1.74 11.80 4.79
C HIS A 231 -0.84 10.55 4.66
N GLY A 232 -1.07 9.53 5.51
CA GLY A 232 -0.32 8.28 5.48
C GLY A 232 -0.97 7.10 6.18
N LEU A 233 -1.69 7.31 7.31
CA LEU A 233 -2.15 6.20 8.16
C LEU A 233 -3.64 5.84 7.96
N LEU A 234 -3.87 4.61 7.52
CA LEU A 234 -5.18 3.94 7.52
C LEU A 234 -5.15 2.73 8.45
N ARG A 235 -6.22 2.51 9.23
CA ARG A 235 -6.42 1.27 9.99
C ARG A 235 -7.86 0.78 9.88
N SER A 236 -8.03 -0.52 9.69
CA SER A 236 -9.35 -1.18 9.83
C SER A 236 -9.70 -1.36 11.30
N VAL A 237 -10.98 -1.25 11.64
CA VAL A 237 -11.49 -1.30 13.03
C VAL A 237 -11.47 -2.73 13.61
N GLU A 238 -11.34 -3.76 12.78
CA GLU A 238 -11.49 -5.18 13.17
C GLU A 238 -10.19 -5.94 13.51
N ILE A 239 -9.06 -5.29 13.79
CA ILE A 239 -7.98 -6.00 14.47
C ILE A 239 -8.42 -6.20 15.92
N LYS A 240 -9.08 -7.34 16.19
CA LYS A 240 -9.25 -7.83 17.57
C LYS A 240 -7.87 -7.85 18.21
N LEU A 241 -7.67 -6.97 19.19
CA LEU A 241 -6.63 -7.10 20.20
C LEU A 241 -6.84 -8.47 20.87
N ASP A 242 -6.24 -9.54 20.34
CA ASP A 242 -6.25 -10.84 21.01
C ASP A 242 -5.35 -10.70 22.25
N THR A 243 -5.95 -10.43 23.40
CA THR A 243 -5.27 -10.23 24.69
C THR A 243 -4.67 -11.52 25.27
N ARG A 244 -4.40 -12.54 24.45
CA ARG A 244 -3.77 -13.78 24.90
C ARG A 244 -2.28 -13.59 25.14
N ARG A 245 -1.98 -13.24 26.40
CA ARG A 245 -0.66 -13.18 27.04
C ARG A 245 0.14 -14.47 26.77
N TRP A 246 1.02 -14.47 25.78
CA TRP A 246 1.96 -15.58 25.54
C TRP A 246 3.16 -15.47 26.49
N ARG A 247 3.34 -16.46 27.38
CA ARG A 247 4.56 -16.59 28.19
C ARG A 247 5.43 -17.69 27.59
N ARG A 248 6.61 -17.35 27.09
CA ARG A 248 7.71 -18.28 26.88
C ARG A 248 9.01 -17.63 27.37
N GLY A 249 9.62 -18.20 28.41
CA GLY A 249 10.96 -17.79 28.88
C GLY A 249 11.06 -16.56 29.79
N GLY A 250 10.01 -16.17 30.51
CA GLY A 250 10.11 -15.15 31.57
C GLY A 250 10.18 -13.69 31.11
N VAL A 251 10.20 -13.43 29.81
CA VAL A 251 10.05 -12.08 29.23
C VAL A 251 8.55 -11.82 28.98
N ILE A 252 8.03 -10.72 29.52
CA ILE A 252 6.69 -10.22 29.20
C ILE A 252 6.81 -9.49 27.86
N TYR A 253 6.27 -10.07 26.79
CA TYR A 253 6.01 -9.32 25.56
C TYR A 253 4.69 -8.57 25.74
N ASN A 254 4.73 -7.24 25.75
CA ASN A 254 3.52 -6.45 25.51
C ASN A 254 3.02 -6.80 24.10
N SER A 255 1.70 -6.83 23.94
CA SER A 255 0.95 -7.18 22.73
C SER A 255 1.73 -6.87 21.44
N GLN A 256 2.24 -7.91 20.78
CA GLN A 256 2.66 -7.77 19.39
C GLN A 256 1.40 -7.48 18.58
N ASN A 257 1.36 -6.28 17.97
CA ASN A 257 0.47 -5.99 16.84
C ASN A 257 0.61 -7.16 15.86
N THR A 258 -0.44 -7.96 15.69
CA THR A 258 -0.55 -8.89 14.56
C THR A 258 -0.91 -8.14 13.26
N GLY A 259 -0.83 -6.81 13.27
CA GLY A 259 -1.05 -5.94 12.12
C GLY A 259 0.20 -5.85 11.24
N ASP A 260 -0.06 -5.69 9.95
CA ASP A 260 0.92 -5.43 8.89
C ASP A 260 1.99 -4.39 9.32
N PRO A 261 3.28 -4.75 9.34
CA PRO A 261 4.38 -3.86 9.75
C PRO A 261 4.41 -2.54 8.99
N ALA A 262 3.96 -2.52 7.73
CA ALA A 262 3.88 -1.31 6.92
C ALA A 262 2.83 -0.31 7.43
N CYS A 263 1.84 -0.77 8.19
CA CYS A 263 0.81 0.08 8.80
C CYS A 263 1.31 0.84 10.04
N ALA A 264 2.56 0.67 10.46
CA ALA A 264 3.15 1.55 11.47
C ALA A 264 3.24 2.97 10.89
N ASN A 265 2.47 3.90 11.46
CA ASN A 265 2.58 5.36 11.27
C ASN A 265 2.45 5.90 9.84
N GLY A 266 1.86 5.13 8.93
CA GLY A 266 1.43 5.63 7.62
C GLY A 266 2.36 5.30 6.46
N TRP A 267 3.22 4.30 6.65
CA TRP A 267 4.10 3.77 5.62
C TRP A 267 3.44 2.73 4.70
N ALA A 268 2.14 2.49 4.86
CA ALA A 268 1.41 1.46 4.11
C ALA A 268 1.34 1.78 2.61
N PHE A 269 1.38 3.06 2.24
CA PHE A 269 1.43 3.54 0.86
C PHE A 269 2.82 4.04 0.47
N ASP A 270 3.86 3.60 1.16
CA ASP A 270 5.24 3.86 0.76
C ASP A 270 5.62 3.09 -0.50
N ALA A 271 6.43 3.68 -1.36
CA ALA A 271 6.90 3.03 -2.57
C ALA A 271 7.72 1.76 -2.32
N ALA A 272 8.42 1.65 -1.19
CA ALA A 272 9.21 0.47 -0.84
C ALA A 272 8.36 -0.65 -0.23
N HIS A 273 7.30 -0.31 0.51
CA HIS A 273 6.38 -1.28 1.12
C HIS A 273 5.25 -1.70 0.19
N LEU A 274 4.83 -0.84 -0.76
CA LEU A 274 3.82 -1.24 -1.72
C LEU A 274 4.35 -2.42 -2.55
N PRO A 275 3.45 -3.33 -2.98
CA PRO A 275 3.84 -4.54 -3.68
C PRO A 275 4.69 -4.24 -4.94
N GLY A 276 5.81 -4.94 -5.09
CA GLY A 276 6.82 -4.66 -6.12
C GLY A 276 7.86 -3.61 -5.71
N GLY A 277 7.79 -3.09 -4.48
CA GLY A 277 8.78 -2.20 -3.89
C GLY A 277 10.06 -2.90 -3.42
N SER A 278 11.01 -2.11 -2.92
CA SER A 278 12.34 -2.57 -2.50
C SER A 278 12.39 -3.24 -1.11
N ARG A 279 11.26 -3.31 -0.39
CA ARG A 279 11.15 -3.91 0.95
C ARG A 279 10.05 -4.98 0.99
N PRO A 280 10.23 -6.11 0.28
CA PRO A 280 9.22 -7.18 0.24
C PRO A 280 8.98 -7.86 1.60
N ASP A 281 9.94 -7.78 2.52
CA ASP A 281 9.85 -8.27 3.90
C ASP A 281 8.99 -7.38 4.82
N HIS A 282 8.77 -6.13 4.40
CA HIS A 282 7.90 -5.14 5.05
C HIS A 282 6.76 -4.73 4.12
N ALA A 283 6.38 -5.60 3.17
CA ALA A 283 5.38 -5.24 2.17
C ALA A 283 4.00 -5.11 2.81
N THR A 284 3.28 -4.05 2.44
CA THR A 284 1.87 -3.90 2.78
C THR A 284 1.07 -5.01 2.12
N ASP A 285 0.27 -5.74 2.90
CA ASP A 285 -0.54 -6.84 2.38
C ASP A 285 -1.60 -6.28 1.42
N VAL A 286 -1.58 -6.76 0.17
CA VAL A 286 -2.54 -6.40 -0.87
C VAL A 286 -3.98 -6.55 -0.37
N THR A 287 -4.27 -7.59 0.42
CA THR A 287 -5.62 -7.83 0.94
C THR A 287 -6.08 -6.78 1.94
N ASN A 288 -5.14 -6.14 2.66
CA ASN A 288 -5.47 -4.99 3.50
C ASN A 288 -5.77 -3.77 2.64
N ILE A 289 -4.98 -3.53 1.58
CA ILE A 289 -5.19 -2.41 0.66
C ILE A 289 -6.56 -2.53 -0.03
N GLU A 290 -6.88 -3.70 -0.60
CA GLU A 290 -8.17 -3.96 -1.24
C GLU A 290 -9.34 -3.80 -0.24
N ARG A 291 -9.19 -4.36 0.97
CA ARG A 291 -10.18 -4.16 2.04
C ARG A 291 -10.37 -2.69 2.39
N TRP A 292 -9.30 -1.88 2.41
CA TRP A 292 -9.44 -0.46 2.70
C TRP A 292 -10.22 0.28 1.62
N PHE A 293 -10.05 -0.07 0.35
CA PHE A 293 -10.88 0.48 -0.73
C PHE A 293 -12.36 0.13 -0.52
N GLU A 294 -12.66 -1.12 -0.16
CA GLU A 294 -14.02 -1.58 0.11
C GLU A 294 -14.64 -0.90 1.35
N GLU A 295 -13.94 -0.91 2.48
CA GLU A 295 -14.39 -0.31 3.75
C GLU A 295 -14.57 1.20 3.62
N ALA A 296 -13.64 1.89 2.94
CA ALA A 296 -13.73 3.32 2.71
C ALA A 296 -14.75 3.67 1.63
N ARG A 297 -15.20 2.71 0.81
CA ARG A 297 -15.93 2.97 -0.44
C ARG A 297 -15.20 4.00 -1.29
N ALA A 298 -13.90 3.79 -1.49
CA ALA A 298 -13.03 4.71 -2.23
C ALA A 298 -12.70 4.12 -3.61
N ASP A 299 -12.49 4.99 -4.58
CA ASP A 299 -11.92 4.63 -5.88
C ASP A 299 -10.44 5.04 -5.95
N VAL A 300 -10.07 6.10 -5.23
CA VAL A 300 -8.70 6.61 -5.19
C VAL A 300 -8.30 6.92 -3.75
N PHE A 301 -7.15 6.43 -3.31
CA PHE A 301 -6.45 6.96 -2.13
C PHE A 301 -5.34 7.90 -2.58
N ALA A 302 -5.45 9.18 -2.21
CA ALA A 302 -4.40 10.17 -2.45
C ALA A 302 -3.62 10.44 -1.15
N CYS A 303 -2.30 10.28 -1.18
CA CYS A 303 -1.42 10.34 0.01
C CYS A 303 -0.05 10.96 -0.27
N ALA A 304 0.79 11.12 0.77
CA ALA A 304 2.09 11.78 0.63
C ALA A 304 3.19 11.37 1.62
N HIS A 305 2.83 11.05 2.88
CA HIS A 305 3.68 10.93 4.08
C HIS A 305 5.16 10.56 3.88
N THR A 306 5.46 9.57 3.05
CA THR A 306 6.83 9.04 2.89
C THR A 306 7.72 9.82 1.94
N CYS A 307 7.23 10.93 1.39
CA CYS A 307 7.97 11.84 0.50
C CYS A 307 8.50 11.15 -0.76
N ARG A 308 8.02 9.98 -1.15
CA ARG A 308 8.46 9.28 -2.36
C ARG A 308 7.25 8.90 -3.21
N PRO A 309 7.13 9.41 -4.44
CA PRO A 309 5.95 9.15 -5.24
C PRO A 309 5.79 7.68 -5.61
N VAL A 310 4.57 7.18 -5.54
CA VAL A 310 4.18 5.88 -6.08
C VAL A 310 2.73 5.92 -6.52
N PHE A 311 2.45 5.30 -7.66
CA PHE A 311 1.18 5.39 -8.33
C PHE A 311 0.79 3.98 -8.79
N GLN A 312 -0.07 3.29 -8.04
CA GLN A 312 -0.26 1.85 -8.19
C GLN A 312 -1.73 1.44 -8.10
N ARG A 313 -2.13 0.53 -8.99
CA ARG A 313 -3.49 -0.01 -9.04
C ARG A 313 -3.67 -1.20 -8.11
N PHE A 314 -4.86 -1.27 -7.52
CA PHE A 314 -5.31 -2.39 -6.70
C PHE A 314 -6.75 -2.70 -7.09
N GLY A 315 -6.90 -3.65 -8.02
CA GLY A 315 -8.19 -3.89 -8.63
C GLY A 315 -8.70 -2.67 -9.40
N ASN A 316 -9.90 -2.19 -9.07
CA ASN A 316 -10.47 -0.98 -9.67
C ASN A 316 -9.97 0.31 -8.98
N GLY A 317 -9.33 0.18 -7.82
CA GLY A 317 -8.81 1.30 -7.04
C GLY A 317 -7.41 1.75 -7.46
N LEU A 318 -7.07 2.98 -7.10
CA LEU A 318 -5.75 3.57 -7.34
C LEU A 318 -5.19 4.21 -6.07
N VAL A 319 -3.96 3.85 -5.70
CA VAL A 319 -3.17 4.60 -4.71
C VAL A 319 -2.29 5.59 -5.47
N ALA A 320 -2.45 6.88 -5.16
CA ALA A 320 -1.69 7.99 -5.72
C ALA A 320 -0.94 8.73 -4.60
N ASN A 321 0.27 8.27 -4.29
CA ASN A 321 1.19 8.97 -3.41
C ASN A 321 1.95 10.03 -4.22
N ASN A 322 1.73 11.32 -3.95
CA ASN A 322 2.35 12.40 -4.72
C ASN A 322 3.82 12.64 -4.34
N GLY A 323 4.33 12.01 -3.28
CA GLY A 323 5.62 12.39 -2.69
C GLY A 323 5.54 13.78 -2.05
N ALA A 324 6.29 14.74 -2.58
CA ALA A 324 6.39 16.08 -2.00
C ALA A 324 6.05 17.20 -3.00
N ALA A 325 5.13 18.09 -2.65
CA ALA A 325 4.83 19.28 -3.43
C ALA A 325 5.92 20.36 -3.31
N GLY A 326 6.65 20.40 -2.19
CA GLY A 326 7.65 21.44 -1.90
C GLY A 326 9.11 21.06 -2.18
N LEU A 327 9.38 19.84 -2.63
CA LEU A 327 10.72 19.30 -2.88
C LEU A 327 10.77 18.53 -4.20
N GLY A 328 11.96 18.47 -4.82
CA GLY A 328 12.19 17.60 -5.96
C GLY A 328 11.94 16.12 -5.61
N ASN A 329 11.28 15.41 -6.51
CA ASN A 329 10.88 14.01 -6.30
C ASN A 329 11.65 13.00 -7.16
N PHE A 330 12.32 13.48 -8.21
CA PHE A 330 13.01 12.65 -9.19
C PHE A 330 14.40 13.18 -9.40
N ARG A 331 15.32 12.30 -9.77
CA ARG A 331 16.71 12.66 -10.05
C ARG A 331 16.78 13.77 -11.11
N ASP A 332 17.61 14.77 -10.85
CA ASP A 332 17.85 15.94 -11.70
C ASP A 332 16.59 16.77 -11.99
N ASP A 333 15.56 16.67 -11.15
CA ASP A 333 14.32 17.42 -11.26
C ASP A 333 13.93 18.10 -9.93
N PRO A 334 14.14 19.42 -9.80
CA PRO A 334 13.83 20.17 -8.59
C PRO A 334 12.32 20.41 -8.39
N ARG A 335 11.49 20.13 -9.40
CA ARG A 335 10.06 20.46 -9.35
C ARG A 335 9.36 19.59 -8.31
N GLY A 336 8.41 20.22 -7.62
CA GLY A 336 7.48 19.50 -6.76
C GLY A 336 6.58 18.57 -7.56
N LEU A 337 5.77 17.76 -6.87
CA LEU A 337 4.80 16.88 -7.50
C LEU A 337 3.48 16.92 -6.74
N VAL A 338 2.38 17.11 -7.46
CA VAL A 338 1.01 17.09 -6.91
C VAL A 338 0.15 16.07 -7.65
N THR A 339 -0.86 15.53 -6.97
CA THR A 339 -1.88 14.72 -7.63
C THR A 339 -3.01 15.64 -8.09
N ARG A 340 -3.27 15.69 -9.40
CA ARG A 340 -4.46 16.35 -9.96
C ARG A 340 -5.49 15.29 -10.35
N VAL A 341 -6.74 15.47 -9.95
CA VAL A 341 -7.86 14.63 -10.36
C VAL A 341 -8.87 15.49 -11.09
N ALA A 342 -9.25 15.11 -12.30
CA ALA A 342 -10.24 15.82 -13.08
C ALA A 342 -11.11 14.83 -13.86
N CYS A 343 -12.27 15.26 -14.35
CA CYS A 343 -12.99 14.44 -15.31
C CYS A 343 -12.15 14.27 -16.59
N VAL A 344 -12.16 13.09 -17.22
CA VAL A 344 -11.35 12.78 -18.42
C VAL A 344 -11.52 13.82 -19.53
N ASP A 345 -12.75 14.30 -19.72
CA ASP A 345 -13.08 15.31 -20.73
C ASP A 345 -12.41 16.67 -20.44
N VAL A 346 -12.25 17.00 -19.15
CA VAL A 346 -11.60 18.24 -18.67
C VAL A 346 -10.08 18.09 -18.66
N ALA A 347 -9.57 16.96 -18.17
CA ALA A 347 -8.15 16.72 -17.95
C ALA A 347 -7.29 16.95 -19.21
N SER A 348 -7.83 16.56 -20.38
CA SER A 348 -7.16 16.74 -21.67
C SER A 348 -6.79 18.20 -22.00
N ALA A 349 -7.47 19.17 -21.39
CA ALA A 349 -7.23 20.60 -21.58
C ALA A 349 -6.28 21.23 -20.54
N LEU A 350 -5.93 20.52 -19.46
CA LEU A 350 -5.21 21.07 -18.29
C LEU A 350 -3.68 20.91 -18.35
N GLY A 351 -3.13 20.47 -19.49
CA GLY A 351 -1.70 20.28 -19.71
C GLY A 351 -1.21 18.87 -19.37
N ALA A 352 0.01 18.54 -19.82
CA ALA A 352 0.53 17.18 -19.78
C ALA A 352 1.12 16.79 -18.40
N PRO A 353 0.63 15.71 -17.76
CA PRO A 353 1.23 15.16 -16.55
C PRO A 353 2.48 14.32 -16.87
N LEU A 354 3.25 13.96 -15.83
CA LEU A 354 4.36 13.01 -15.98
C LEU A 354 3.85 11.58 -16.23
N TYR A 355 2.76 11.22 -15.56
CA TYR A 355 2.04 9.97 -15.73
C TYR A 355 0.61 10.14 -15.22
N SER A 356 -0.30 9.28 -15.69
CA SER A 356 -1.71 9.35 -15.35
C SER A 356 -2.38 7.99 -15.49
N ALA A 357 -3.53 7.84 -14.83
CA ALA A 357 -4.41 6.71 -15.06
C ALA A 357 -5.87 7.09 -14.85
N ASP A 358 -6.75 6.42 -15.58
CA ASP A 358 -8.19 6.66 -15.51
C ASP A 358 -8.86 5.69 -14.53
N VAL A 359 -9.71 6.20 -13.67
CA VAL A 359 -10.60 5.43 -12.78
C VAL A 359 -12.03 5.87 -13.07
N GLY A 360 -12.77 5.03 -13.79
CA GLY A 360 -14.06 5.42 -14.35
C GLY A 360 -13.92 6.63 -15.30
N ARG A 361 -14.63 7.72 -15.02
CA ARG A 361 -14.54 8.98 -15.78
C ARG A 361 -13.62 10.03 -15.13
N ALA A 362 -12.88 9.66 -14.09
CA ALA A 362 -11.86 10.51 -13.48
C ALA A 362 -10.48 10.14 -14.02
N ARG A 363 -9.69 11.13 -14.39
CA ARG A 363 -8.28 11.01 -14.70
C ARG A 363 -7.48 11.50 -13.51
N ILE A 364 -6.59 10.65 -13.00
CA ILE A 364 -5.69 10.94 -11.89
C ILE A 364 -4.29 11.14 -12.49
N GLU A 365 -3.66 12.25 -12.16
CA GLU A 365 -2.47 12.74 -12.82
C GLU A 365 -1.40 13.13 -11.80
N ALA A 366 -0.15 12.75 -12.07
CA ALA A 366 0.99 13.30 -11.36
C ALA A 366 1.54 14.51 -12.13
N VAL A 367 1.30 15.70 -11.59
CA VAL A 367 1.60 16.98 -12.25
C VAL A 367 2.82 17.61 -11.59
N PRO A 368 3.88 17.92 -12.37
CA PRO A 368 5.07 18.57 -11.83
C PRO A 368 4.76 20.03 -11.49
N LEU A 369 5.11 20.43 -10.27
CA LEU A 369 4.93 21.78 -9.75
C LEU A 369 6.24 22.56 -9.86
N ALA A 370 6.39 23.29 -10.97
CA ALA A 370 7.54 24.16 -11.18
C ALA A 370 7.42 25.44 -10.37
N PHE A 371 8.44 25.74 -9.56
CA PHE A 371 8.54 26.96 -8.77
C PHE A 371 9.90 27.63 -8.98
N ASP A 372 10.03 28.90 -8.58
CA ASP A 372 11.32 29.62 -8.62
C ASP A 372 12.33 28.97 -7.66
N LEU A 373 13.19 28.12 -8.23
CA LEU A 373 14.19 27.36 -7.47
C LEU A 373 15.20 28.27 -6.78
N ASN A 374 15.66 29.33 -7.43
CA ASN A 374 16.67 30.21 -6.85
C ASN A 374 16.11 30.94 -5.63
N ALA A 375 14.87 31.43 -5.71
CA ALA A 375 14.21 32.06 -4.58
C ALA A 375 13.87 31.04 -3.47
N ALA A 376 13.49 29.81 -3.83
CA ALA A 376 13.25 28.73 -2.87
C ALA A 376 14.53 28.36 -2.10
N LEU A 377 15.66 28.19 -2.79
CA LEU A 377 16.95 27.91 -2.18
C LEU A 377 17.42 29.07 -1.29
N ALA A 378 17.30 30.31 -1.75
CA ALA A 378 17.66 31.48 -0.94
C ALA A 378 16.82 31.57 0.34
N ALA A 379 15.50 31.33 0.24
CA ALA A 379 14.62 31.30 1.41
C ALA A 379 14.97 30.14 2.36
N PHE A 380 15.26 28.95 1.81
CA PHE A 380 15.66 27.79 2.60
C PHE A 380 16.98 28.03 3.33
N ASP A 381 18.03 28.46 2.62
CA ASP A 381 19.37 28.70 3.15
C ASP A 381 19.37 29.83 4.20
N GLY A 382 18.49 30.82 4.06
CA GLY A 382 18.29 31.88 5.05
C GLY A 382 17.74 31.39 6.39
N VAL A 383 16.99 30.29 6.41
CA VAL A 383 16.50 29.66 7.64
C VAL A 383 17.46 28.57 8.11
N TRP A 384 17.98 27.78 7.16
CA TRP A 384 18.74 26.56 7.37
C TRP A 384 20.13 26.69 6.74
N PRO A 385 21.08 27.36 7.41
CA PRO A 385 22.44 27.49 6.91
C PRO A 385 23.12 26.11 6.79
N SER A 386 24.23 26.07 6.05
CA SER A 386 25.04 24.88 5.87
C SER A 386 25.41 24.22 7.22
N GLY A 387 25.32 22.88 7.27
CA GLY A 387 25.54 22.09 8.48
C GLY A 387 24.32 21.96 9.41
N SER A 388 23.24 22.72 9.18
CA SER A 388 21.99 22.52 9.92
C SER A 388 21.30 21.20 9.55
N ALA A 389 20.43 20.69 10.42
CA ALA A 389 19.74 19.42 10.24
C ALA A 389 18.96 19.34 8.91
N ALA A 390 18.25 20.41 8.54
CA ALA A 390 17.54 20.48 7.26
C ALA A 390 18.50 20.58 6.08
N ALA A 391 19.56 21.39 6.18
CA ALA A 391 20.51 21.57 5.08
C ALA A 391 21.20 20.25 4.72
N VAL A 392 21.67 19.50 5.73
CA VAL A 392 22.32 18.20 5.54
C VAL A 392 21.36 17.16 4.93
N SER A 393 20.07 17.22 5.27
CA SER A 393 19.12 16.15 4.91
C SER A 393 18.33 16.42 3.62
N TYR A 394 18.06 17.69 3.29
CA TYR A 394 17.08 18.04 2.26
C TYR A 394 17.54 19.08 1.25
N ARG A 395 18.63 19.81 1.49
CA ARG A 395 19.06 20.88 0.56
C ARG A 395 19.40 20.33 -0.83
N GLU A 396 20.13 19.22 -0.87
CA GLU A 396 20.49 18.56 -2.13
C GLU A 396 19.24 18.12 -2.89
N ARG A 397 18.29 17.53 -2.17
CA ARG A 397 17.00 17.12 -2.73
C ARG A 397 16.15 18.30 -3.23
N LEU A 398 16.19 19.44 -2.55
CA LEU A 398 15.51 20.66 -3.03
C LEU A 398 16.14 21.16 -4.35
N ALA A 399 17.46 21.04 -4.50
CA ALA A 399 18.19 21.51 -5.68
C ALA A 399 18.10 20.55 -6.87
N ASN A 400 18.19 19.25 -6.62
CA ASN A 400 18.43 18.22 -7.65
C ASN A 400 17.46 17.03 -7.59
N GLY A 401 16.49 17.05 -6.66
CA GLY A 401 15.51 15.99 -6.47
C GLY A 401 16.05 14.71 -5.79
N ASP A 402 15.27 13.63 -5.82
CA ASP A 402 15.66 12.35 -5.19
C ASP A 402 16.52 11.54 -6.17
N GLU A 403 17.83 11.47 -5.91
CA GLU A 403 18.80 10.74 -6.74
C GLU A 403 18.39 9.28 -7.00
N GLY A 404 17.63 8.65 -6.12
CA GLY A 404 17.25 7.24 -6.25
C GLY A 404 15.98 6.98 -7.07
N TRP A 405 15.30 8.02 -7.57
CA TRP A 405 13.92 7.90 -8.03
C TRP A 405 13.66 8.52 -9.41
N SER A 406 12.73 7.92 -10.17
CA SER A 406 12.35 8.38 -11.51
C SER A 406 10.84 8.27 -11.73
N PRO A 407 10.26 8.99 -12.71
CA PRO A 407 8.84 8.86 -13.03
C PRO A 407 8.43 7.43 -13.37
N GLY A 408 9.27 6.68 -14.10
CA GLY A 408 9.00 5.27 -14.43
C GLY A 408 9.06 4.31 -13.23
N ALA A 409 9.81 4.64 -12.18
CA ALA A 409 9.80 3.86 -10.93
C ALA A 409 8.57 4.16 -10.06
N ALA A 410 8.03 5.38 -10.18
CA ALA A 410 6.83 5.83 -9.49
C ALA A 410 5.54 5.35 -10.18
N ASP A 411 5.47 5.38 -11.51
CA ASP A 411 4.33 4.90 -12.27
C ASP A 411 4.28 3.38 -12.31
N ARG A 412 3.47 2.83 -11.41
CA ARG A 412 3.15 1.42 -11.29
C ARG A 412 1.70 1.14 -11.65
N ALA A 413 1.01 2.03 -12.37
CA ALA A 413 -0.38 1.83 -12.75
C ALA A 413 -0.57 0.61 -13.68
N GLY A 414 0.48 0.27 -14.43
CA GLY A 414 0.53 -0.95 -15.24
C GLY A 414 1.03 -2.21 -14.50
N VAL A 415 1.47 -2.07 -13.25
CA VAL A 415 2.00 -3.19 -12.45
C VAL A 415 0.84 -3.88 -11.74
N MET A 416 0.54 -5.11 -12.16
CA MET A 416 -0.46 -5.96 -11.51
C MET A 416 -0.05 -6.27 -10.07
N CYS A 417 -1.01 -6.49 -9.17
CA CYS A 417 -0.76 -7.07 -7.84
C CYS A 417 0.19 -8.29 -7.98
N PRO A 418 1.24 -8.48 -7.13
CA PRO A 418 2.22 -9.53 -7.35
C PRO A 418 1.66 -10.95 -7.41
N HIS A 419 0.56 -11.22 -6.70
CA HIS A 419 -0.13 -12.51 -6.81
C HIS A 419 -0.76 -12.73 -8.18
N LEU A 420 -1.34 -11.66 -8.73
CA LEU A 420 -1.94 -11.67 -10.06
C LEU A 420 -0.86 -11.63 -11.15
N HIS A 421 0.20 -10.85 -10.97
CA HIS A 421 1.36 -10.83 -11.85
C HIS A 421 1.98 -12.22 -11.95
N ALA A 422 2.28 -12.84 -10.79
CA ALA A 422 2.76 -14.20 -10.71
C ALA A 422 1.75 -15.19 -11.34
N LEU A 423 0.44 -14.99 -11.15
CA LEU A 423 -0.57 -15.84 -11.77
C LEU A 423 -0.52 -15.74 -13.29
N VAL A 424 -0.48 -14.53 -13.84
CA VAL A 424 -0.39 -14.31 -15.30
C VAL A 424 0.90 -14.90 -15.86
N GLU A 425 2.04 -14.68 -15.20
CA GLU A 425 3.33 -15.25 -15.61
C GLU A 425 3.29 -16.79 -15.60
N ARG A 426 2.76 -17.39 -14.51
CA ARG A 426 2.59 -18.84 -14.37
C ARG A 426 1.66 -19.39 -15.42
N GLN A 427 0.48 -18.77 -15.65
CA GLN A 427 -0.43 -19.23 -16.68
C GLN A 427 0.19 -19.12 -18.08
N THR A 428 0.87 -18.01 -18.38
CA THR A 428 1.49 -17.79 -19.70
C THR A 428 2.55 -18.83 -19.99
N THR A 429 3.35 -19.17 -18.97
CA THR A 429 4.45 -20.14 -19.10
C THR A 429 3.97 -21.59 -19.08
N LEU A 430 2.91 -21.89 -18.32
CA LEU A 430 2.54 -23.27 -17.99
C LEU A 430 1.26 -23.77 -18.64
N MET A 431 0.32 -22.92 -19.06
CA MET A 431 -0.92 -23.38 -19.71
C MET A 431 -0.63 -24.25 -20.95
N PRO A 432 0.31 -23.88 -21.85
CA PRO A 432 0.66 -24.76 -22.97
C PRO A 432 1.15 -26.14 -22.52
N ARG A 433 1.97 -26.19 -21.46
CA ARG A 433 2.49 -27.46 -20.90
C ARG A 433 1.42 -28.30 -20.21
N ILE A 434 0.45 -27.65 -19.57
CA ILE A 434 -0.71 -28.31 -18.95
C ILE A 434 -1.55 -28.98 -20.04
N VAL A 435 -1.79 -28.27 -21.15
CA VAL A 435 -2.49 -28.81 -22.32
C VAL A 435 -1.73 -30.01 -22.89
N GLU A 436 -0.42 -29.89 -23.13
CA GLU A 436 0.42 -30.99 -23.62
C GLU A 436 0.38 -32.22 -22.69
N GLU A 437 0.45 -32.02 -21.36
CA GLU A 437 0.35 -33.09 -20.37
C GLU A 437 -0.99 -33.82 -20.44
N LEU A 438 -2.08 -33.06 -20.53
CA LEU A 438 -3.43 -33.61 -20.61
C LEU A 438 -3.66 -34.35 -21.94
N GLU A 439 -3.18 -33.82 -23.06
CA GLU A 439 -3.24 -34.49 -24.37
C GLU A 439 -2.41 -35.79 -24.38
N ALA A 440 -1.22 -35.79 -23.77
CA ALA A 440 -0.32 -36.94 -23.77
C ALA A 440 -0.73 -38.06 -22.80
N HIS A 441 -1.37 -37.72 -21.68
CA HIS A 441 -1.63 -38.68 -20.60
C HIS A 441 -3.11 -38.90 -20.30
N GLY A 442 -4.00 -38.04 -20.78
CA GLY A 442 -5.42 -38.07 -20.46
C GLY A 442 -5.76 -37.77 -18.99
N GLU A 443 -4.75 -37.42 -18.18
CA GLU A 443 -4.93 -37.09 -16.76
C GLU A 443 -3.80 -36.21 -16.22
N LYS A 444 -4.08 -35.52 -15.10
CA LYS A 444 -3.09 -34.69 -14.42
C LYS A 444 -2.02 -35.56 -13.75
N ARG A 445 -0.75 -35.27 -14.04
CA ARG A 445 0.44 -35.93 -13.49
C ARG A 445 1.41 -34.97 -12.78
N SER A 446 1.39 -33.67 -13.07
CA SER A 446 2.27 -32.69 -12.41
C SER A 446 1.50 -31.66 -11.57
N HIS A 447 2.19 -30.65 -11.01
CA HIS A 447 1.67 -29.74 -10.00
C HIS A 447 1.24 -28.39 -10.58
N TRP A 448 -0.02 -28.27 -11.05
CA TRP A 448 -0.50 -27.04 -11.69
C TRP A 448 -1.93 -26.61 -11.37
N ALA A 449 -2.64 -27.33 -10.49
CA ALA A 449 -4.06 -27.08 -10.23
C ALA A 449 -4.36 -25.64 -9.75
N TRP A 450 -3.44 -25.00 -9.02
CA TRP A 450 -3.62 -23.63 -8.53
C TRP A 450 -3.78 -22.61 -9.64
N TRP A 451 -3.07 -22.80 -10.74
CA TRP A 451 -3.02 -21.88 -11.87
C TRP A 451 -4.11 -22.17 -12.90
N ALA A 452 -4.52 -23.45 -13.06
CA ALA A 452 -5.68 -23.81 -13.88
C ALA A 452 -7.01 -23.40 -13.24
N PHE A 453 -7.08 -23.44 -11.90
CA PHE A 453 -8.27 -23.10 -11.13
C PHE A 453 -7.99 -21.92 -10.18
N PRO A 454 -7.73 -20.71 -10.67
CA PRO A 454 -7.41 -19.56 -9.82
C PRO A 454 -8.63 -19.09 -9.01
N ALA A 455 -8.42 -18.82 -7.72
CA ALA A 455 -9.44 -18.39 -6.75
C ALA A 455 -8.83 -17.42 -5.72
N ASP A 456 -9.62 -17.00 -4.73
CA ASP A 456 -9.28 -16.01 -3.70
C ASP A 456 -8.23 -16.43 -2.66
N MET A 457 -7.91 -17.72 -2.56
CA MET A 457 -6.91 -18.25 -1.63
C MET A 457 -5.63 -18.68 -2.33
N CYS A 458 -4.48 -18.47 -1.68
CA CYS A 458 -3.19 -19.06 -2.12
C CYS A 458 -3.19 -20.58 -1.93
N GLY A 459 -2.46 -21.31 -2.76
CA GLY A 459 -2.28 -22.75 -2.56
C GLY A 459 -1.34 -23.07 -1.40
N ASN A 460 -1.72 -23.95 -0.47
CA ASN A 460 -0.84 -24.34 0.66
C ASN A 460 0.53 -24.86 0.19
N SER A 461 0.53 -25.76 -0.80
CA SER A 461 1.75 -26.39 -1.35
C SER A 461 2.23 -25.77 -2.66
N GLU A 462 1.66 -24.63 -3.07
CA GLU A 462 2.11 -23.92 -4.27
C GLU A 462 3.54 -23.37 -4.08
N PRO A 463 4.45 -23.48 -5.06
CA PRO A 463 5.77 -22.85 -4.94
C PRO A 463 5.63 -21.31 -4.93
N PRO A 464 6.41 -20.57 -4.13
CA PRO A 464 6.42 -19.11 -4.20
C PRO A 464 6.94 -18.61 -5.57
N PRO A 465 6.55 -17.38 -6.00
CA PRO A 465 5.52 -16.53 -5.40
C PRO A 465 4.13 -17.16 -5.52
N LYS A 466 3.33 -17.07 -4.44
CA LYS A 466 1.98 -17.66 -4.38
C LYS A 466 1.02 -16.87 -5.28
N THR A 467 0.01 -17.55 -5.83
CA THR A 467 -0.97 -16.94 -6.74
C THR A 467 -2.38 -16.98 -6.16
N LYS A 468 -3.14 -15.90 -6.39
CA LYS A 468 -4.57 -15.80 -6.05
C LYS A 468 -5.23 -14.65 -6.82
N LEU A 469 -6.55 -14.72 -6.93
CA LEU A 469 -7.41 -13.64 -7.38
C LEU A 469 -8.05 -13.00 -6.15
N SER A 470 -7.39 -12.01 -5.58
CA SER A 470 -7.76 -11.45 -4.29
C SER A 470 -9.07 -10.65 -4.30
N SER A 471 -9.58 -10.30 -5.48
CA SER A 471 -10.81 -9.52 -5.66
C SER A 471 -11.47 -9.81 -7.02
N PRO A 472 -12.76 -9.43 -7.19
CA PRO A 472 -13.39 -9.37 -8.52
C PRO A 472 -12.56 -8.60 -9.54
N ALA A 473 -11.96 -7.48 -9.14
CA ALA A 473 -11.16 -6.68 -10.06
C ALA A 473 -9.87 -7.41 -10.50
N ALA A 474 -9.21 -8.18 -9.62
CA ALA A 474 -8.11 -9.05 -10.01
C ALA A 474 -8.55 -10.12 -11.04
N ALA A 475 -9.78 -10.63 -10.92
CA ALA A 475 -10.35 -11.55 -11.90
C ALA A 475 -10.65 -10.87 -13.25
N ALA A 476 -11.20 -9.65 -13.24
CA ALA A 476 -11.39 -8.86 -14.46
C ALA A 476 -10.06 -8.56 -15.16
N GLU A 477 -9.02 -8.27 -14.39
CA GLU A 477 -7.69 -7.99 -14.93
C GLU A 477 -7.00 -9.26 -15.45
N LEU A 478 -7.19 -10.43 -14.82
CA LEU A 478 -6.78 -11.72 -15.38
C LEU A 478 -7.44 -11.97 -16.74
N LEU A 479 -8.73 -11.65 -16.90
CA LEU A 479 -9.42 -11.79 -18.18
C LEU A 479 -8.91 -10.81 -19.24
N ALA A 480 -8.52 -9.60 -18.84
CA ALA A 480 -8.03 -8.58 -19.76
C ALA A 480 -6.59 -8.83 -20.23
N ARG A 481 -5.74 -9.40 -19.36
CA ARG A 481 -4.28 -9.46 -19.58
C ARG A 481 -3.68 -10.87 -19.56
N GLY A 482 -4.41 -11.86 -19.06
CA GLY A 482 -3.97 -13.25 -18.97
C GLY A 482 -4.06 -14.01 -20.29
N PRO A 483 -3.45 -15.21 -20.38
CA PRO A 483 -3.50 -16.08 -21.56
C PRO A 483 -4.85 -16.81 -21.65
N VAL A 484 -5.95 -16.06 -21.82
CA VAL A 484 -7.33 -16.56 -21.72
C VAL A 484 -7.59 -17.70 -22.72
N ALA A 485 -6.99 -17.66 -23.91
CA ALA A 485 -7.15 -18.72 -24.91
C ALA A 485 -6.57 -20.07 -24.44
N ASP A 486 -5.32 -20.07 -23.95
CA ASP A 486 -4.67 -21.28 -23.45
C ASP A 486 -5.31 -21.77 -22.16
N TRP A 487 -5.69 -20.84 -21.28
CA TRP A 487 -6.38 -21.16 -20.05
C TRP A 487 -7.74 -21.82 -20.31
N ARG A 488 -8.53 -21.27 -21.24
CA ARG A 488 -9.77 -21.88 -21.71
C ARG A 488 -9.54 -23.28 -22.27
N LYS A 489 -8.56 -23.44 -23.17
CA LYS A 489 -8.23 -24.74 -23.77
C LYS A 489 -7.93 -25.79 -22.70
N ALA A 490 -7.13 -25.45 -21.70
CA ALA A 490 -6.81 -26.35 -20.59
C ALA A 490 -8.07 -26.78 -19.83
N LEU A 491 -8.97 -25.84 -19.50
CA LEU A 491 -10.20 -26.12 -18.76
C LEU A 491 -11.22 -26.96 -19.56
N GLU A 492 -11.35 -26.68 -20.86
CA GLU A 492 -12.20 -27.46 -21.77
C GLU A 492 -11.69 -28.91 -21.88
N LEU A 493 -10.38 -29.09 -22.06
CA LEU A 493 -9.74 -30.40 -22.16
C LEU A 493 -9.88 -31.23 -20.87
N ILE A 494 -9.75 -30.61 -19.70
CA ILE A 494 -10.01 -31.28 -18.40
C ILE A 494 -11.44 -31.81 -18.37
N CYS A 495 -12.42 -31.03 -18.85
CA CYS A 495 -13.82 -31.44 -18.87
C CYS A 495 -14.04 -32.62 -19.84
N GLU A 496 -13.55 -32.50 -21.07
CA GLU A 496 -13.71 -33.52 -22.12
C GLU A 496 -13.12 -34.86 -21.71
N LEU A 497 -11.88 -34.87 -21.18
CA LEU A 497 -11.24 -36.08 -20.71
C LEU A 497 -11.96 -36.68 -19.50
N SER A 498 -12.48 -35.85 -18.60
CA SER A 498 -13.26 -36.32 -17.43
C SER A 498 -14.58 -36.95 -17.84
N GLU A 499 -15.25 -36.39 -18.85
CA GLU A 499 -16.48 -36.95 -19.43
C GLU A 499 -16.21 -38.28 -20.13
N ALA A 500 -15.18 -38.34 -20.97
CA ALA A 500 -14.79 -39.56 -21.69
C ALA A 500 -14.40 -40.70 -20.74
N ARG A 501 -13.76 -40.38 -19.61
CA ARG A 501 -13.35 -41.36 -18.59
C ARG A 501 -14.47 -41.73 -17.62
N GLY A 502 -15.52 -40.93 -17.52
CA GLY A 502 -16.58 -41.07 -16.51
C GLY A 502 -16.13 -40.76 -15.07
N GLN A 503 -14.94 -40.17 -14.89
CA GLN A 503 -14.41 -39.72 -13.60
C GLN A 503 -13.47 -38.52 -13.78
N LEU A 504 -13.31 -37.70 -12.73
CA LEU A 504 -12.38 -36.56 -12.76
C LEU A 504 -10.96 -37.00 -13.12
N VAL A 505 -10.35 -36.29 -14.06
CA VAL A 505 -8.92 -36.44 -14.42
C VAL A 505 -7.96 -35.76 -13.45
N LEU A 506 -8.51 -35.15 -12.40
CA LEU A 506 -7.79 -34.48 -11.32
C LEU A 506 -7.76 -35.39 -10.07
N PRO A 507 -6.62 -35.52 -9.40
CA PRO A 507 -6.53 -36.29 -8.16
C PRO A 507 -7.37 -35.64 -7.04
N ALA A 508 -7.81 -36.44 -6.08
CA ALA A 508 -8.66 -36.00 -4.96
C ALA A 508 -8.08 -34.81 -4.18
N ALA A 509 -6.74 -34.70 -4.11
CA ALA A 509 -6.05 -33.58 -3.47
C ALA A 509 -6.39 -32.21 -4.09
N ASP A 510 -6.74 -32.17 -5.37
CA ASP A 510 -7.04 -30.94 -6.10
C ASP A 510 -8.55 -30.60 -6.12
N HIS A 511 -9.41 -31.51 -5.64
CA HIS A 511 -10.86 -31.30 -5.66
C HIS A 511 -11.30 -30.09 -4.83
N GLY A 512 -10.62 -29.86 -3.70
CA GLY A 512 -10.86 -28.67 -2.87
C GLY A 512 -10.59 -27.37 -3.62
N ARG A 513 -9.59 -27.35 -4.51
CA ARG A 513 -9.28 -26.18 -5.34
C ARG A 513 -10.38 -25.90 -6.35
N VAL A 514 -10.88 -26.94 -7.03
CA VAL A 514 -12.02 -26.84 -7.96
C VAL A 514 -13.28 -26.38 -7.21
N ALA A 515 -13.50 -26.87 -5.99
CA ALA A 515 -14.62 -26.48 -5.15
C ALA A 515 -14.58 -25.01 -4.69
N SER A 516 -13.40 -24.41 -4.55
CA SER A 516 -13.23 -22.97 -4.31
C SER A 516 -13.38 -22.14 -5.59
N PHE A 517 -12.89 -22.66 -6.72
CA PHE A 517 -12.91 -22.00 -8.01
C PHE A 517 -14.34 -21.70 -8.50
N ILE A 518 -15.22 -22.71 -8.49
CA ILE A 518 -16.58 -22.60 -9.04
C ILE A 518 -17.37 -21.46 -8.35
N PRO A 519 -17.55 -21.44 -7.01
CA PRO A 519 -18.33 -20.39 -6.36
C PRO A 519 -17.69 -19.00 -6.47
N PHE A 520 -16.36 -18.92 -6.51
CA PHE A 520 -15.66 -17.64 -6.67
C PHE A 520 -16.06 -16.98 -7.99
N TRP A 521 -15.97 -17.72 -9.10
CA TRP A 521 -16.35 -17.19 -10.41
C TRP A 521 -17.87 -17.07 -10.58
N GLU A 522 -18.70 -17.96 -10.04
CA GLU A 522 -20.17 -17.77 -10.06
C GLU A 522 -20.62 -16.48 -9.35
N GLY A 523 -19.85 -16.02 -8.36
CA GLY A 523 -20.14 -14.79 -7.62
C GLY A 523 -19.82 -13.50 -8.37
N LEU A 524 -19.16 -13.54 -9.53
CA LEU A 524 -18.77 -12.35 -10.28
C LEU A 524 -19.81 -12.00 -11.35
N GLU A 525 -20.18 -10.72 -11.42
CA GLU A 525 -21.17 -10.21 -12.40
C GLU A 525 -20.70 -10.34 -13.87
N PHE A 526 -19.39 -10.40 -14.08
CA PHE A 526 -18.75 -10.41 -15.41
C PHE A 526 -18.16 -11.78 -15.79
N THR A 527 -18.61 -12.87 -15.17
CA THR A 527 -18.06 -14.20 -15.46
C THR A 527 -18.26 -14.59 -16.92
N PRO A 528 -17.18 -14.92 -17.65
CA PRO A 528 -17.28 -15.26 -19.06
C PRO A 528 -18.20 -16.44 -19.34
N ALA A 529 -19.04 -16.33 -20.36
CA ALA A 529 -19.95 -17.40 -20.76
C ALA A 529 -19.24 -18.74 -21.06
N TRP A 530 -17.99 -18.69 -21.56
CA TRP A 530 -17.19 -19.89 -21.86
C TRP A 530 -16.74 -20.65 -20.61
N LEU A 531 -16.64 -19.98 -19.45
CA LEU A 531 -16.39 -20.67 -18.18
C LEU A 531 -17.56 -21.58 -17.81
N GLY A 532 -18.79 -21.28 -18.26
CA GLY A 532 -19.94 -22.18 -18.18
C GLY A 532 -20.16 -22.76 -16.78
N ILE A 533 -20.03 -21.90 -15.76
CA ILE A 533 -20.13 -22.24 -14.34
C ILE A 533 -21.55 -21.94 -13.86
#